data_AF-A0A9X2W8A5-F1
#
_entry.id   AF-A0A9X2W8A5-F1
#
_cell.length_a   1.000
_cell.length_b   1.000
_cell.length_c   1.000
_cell.angle_alpha   90.00
_cell.angle_beta   90.00
_cell.angle_gamma   90.00
#
_symmetry.space_group_name_H-M   'P 1'
#
loop_
_entity.id
_entity.type
_entity.pdbx_description
1 polymer ?
#
loop_
_entity_poly.entity_id
_entity_poly.type
_entity_poly.pdbx_seq_one_letter_code
_entity_poly.pdbx_strand_id
1 'polypeptide(L)'
;MTELSLSLSAVKEADGSEDDLEFTLKQNINALVILRNENIAQYTQEITDITSALVDLKWKNRRQIYPMRFKEEVYGAVLSEIIAGQPHLKQMIISRLEAKYQEIKTCEAQTLSITRELIEGTYKTPNL
;
A
#
# COMPACT_ATOMS: atom_id res chain seq x y z
N MET A 1 4.54 56.15 -15.69
CA MET A 1 5.33 54.93 -15.34
C MET A 1 5.60 54.91 -13.84
N THR A 2 4.55 54.87 -13.01
CA THR A 2 4.69 55.04 -11.54
C THR A 2 3.60 54.32 -10.73
N GLU A 3 2.95 53.30 -11.28
CA GLU A 3 1.96 52.49 -10.52
C GLU A 3 2.35 51.01 -10.37
N LEU A 4 3.48 50.57 -10.95
CA LEU A 4 3.99 49.19 -10.77
C LEU A 4 4.94 49.03 -9.57
N SER A 5 5.26 50.10 -8.84
CA SER A 5 6.14 50.06 -7.68
C SER A 5 5.40 49.90 -6.35
N LEU A 6 4.06 49.96 -6.33
CA LEU A 6 3.28 49.90 -5.09
C LEU A 6 2.80 48.48 -4.71
N SER A 7 2.94 47.51 -5.61
CA SER A 7 2.56 46.11 -5.34
C SER A 7 3.72 45.24 -4.82
N LEU A 8 4.95 45.77 -4.76
CA LEU A 8 6.12 45.03 -4.27
C LEU A 8 6.36 45.25 -2.76
N SER A 9 5.68 46.21 -2.14
CA SER A 9 5.82 46.49 -0.70
C SER A 9 4.84 45.73 0.19
N ALA A 10 3.84 45.02 -0.36
CA ALA A 10 2.85 44.28 0.42
C ALA A 10 3.27 42.84 0.79
N VAL A 11 4.47 42.39 0.39
CA VAL A 11 5.01 41.07 0.77
C VAL A 11 5.99 41.18 1.94
N LYS A 12 6.22 42.39 2.47
CA LYS A 12 7.22 42.64 3.51
C LYS A 12 6.60 42.95 4.86
N GLU A 13 5.85 41.99 5.41
CA GLU A 13 5.53 41.93 6.84
C GLU A 13 5.14 40.50 7.22
N ALA A 14 6.16 39.65 7.31
CA ALA A 14 6.13 38.42 8.10
C ALA A 14 7.41 38.39 8.92
N ASP A 15 7.64 39.46 9.70
CA ASP A 15 8.70 39.52 10.70
C ASP A 15 8.10 39.06 12.04
N GLY A 16 7.81 37.76 12.11
CA GLY A 16 7.66 37.07 13.39
C GLY A 16 9.05 36.66 13.82
N SER A 17 9.46 36.98 15.04
CA SER A 17 10.79 36.65 15.56
C SER A 17 11.09 35.15 15.33
N GLU A 18 12.35 34.78 15.06
CA GLU A 18 12.74 33.36 14.87
C GLU A 18 12.21 32.48 16.03
N ASP A 19 12.14 33.05 17.24
CA ASP A 19 11.57 32.43 18.44
C ASP A 19 10.05 32.17 18.32
N ASP A 20 9.26 33.07 17.72
CA ASP A 20 7.82 32.89 17.51
C ASP A 20 7.53 31.82 16.45
N LEU A 21 8.38 31.74 15.43
CA LEU A 21 8.26 30.75 14.36
C LEU A 21 8.67 29.36 14.86
N GLU A 22 9.73 29.28 15.67
CA GLU A 22 10.13 28.05 16.36
C GLU A 22 9.10 27.60 17.40
N PHE A 23 8.49 28.54 18.13
CA PHE A 23 7.40 28.26 19.06
C PHE A 23 6.16 27.70 18.34
N THR A 24 5.76 28.33 17.23
CA THR A 24 4.64 27.86 16.39
C THR A 24 4.92 26.49 15.80
N LEU A 25 6.17 26.23 15.37
CA LEU A 25 6.56 24.93 14.83
C LEU A 25 6.53 23.84 15.91
N LYS A 26 7.02 24.12 17.13
CA LYS A 26 6.93 23.22 18.29
C LYS A 26 5.48 22.91 18.66
N GLN A 27 4.60 23.91 18.61
CA GLN A 27 3.17 23.72 18.88
C GLN A 27 2.51 22.83 17.83
N ASN A 28 2.81 23.03 16.55
CA ASN A 28 2.31 22.20 15.46
C ASN A 28 2.83 20.75 15.55
N ILE A 29 4.10 20.55 15.89
CA ILE A 29 4.68 19.22 16.11
C ILE A 29 3.97 18.52 17.27
N ASN A 30 3.73 19.23 18.38
CA ASN A 30 3.00 18.67 19.51
C ASN A 30 1.55 18.33 19.16
N ALA A 31 0.86 19.20 18.40
CA ALA A 31 -0.48 18.91 17.90
C ALA A 31 -0.50 17.67 17.01
N LEU A 32 0.47 17.51 16.11
CA LEU A 32 0.61 16.33 15.24
C LEU A 32 0.94 15.06 16.03
N VAL A 33 1.76 15.15 17.09
CA VAL A 33 2.06 14.03 17.98
C VAL A 33 0.81 13.60 18.75
N ILE A 34 0.02 14.54 19.26
CA ILE A 34 -1.25 14.26 19.94
C ILE A 34 -2.23 13.60 18.95
N LEU A 35 -2.42 14.17 17.77
CA LEU A 35 -3.29 13.62 16.72
C LEU A 35 -2.85 12.21 16.28
N ARG A 36 -1.54 11.98 16.18
CA ARG A 36 -0.97 10.67 15.88
C ARG A 36 -1.26 9.67 17.00
N ASN A 37 -1.06 10.06 18.25
CA ASN A 37 -1.29 9.21 19.41
C ASN A 37 -2.77 8.91 19.63
N GLU A 38 -3.67 9.87 19.37
CA GLU A 38 -5.12 9.67 19.38
C GLU A 38 -5.58 8.72 18.28
N ASN A 39 -5.05 8.86 17.05
CA ASN A 39 -5.30 7.90 15.98
C ASN A 39 -4.80 6.51 16.35
N ILE A 40 -3.57 6.38 16.87
CA ILE A 40 -3.03 5.10 17.33
C ILE A 40 -3.94 4.52 18.43
N ALA A 41 -4.37 5.33 19.40
CA ALA A 41 -5.26 4.90 20.47
C ALA A 41 -6.61 4.39 19.94
N GLN A 42 -7.24 5.11 18.99
CA GLN A 42 -8.48 4.71 18.32
C GLN A 42 -8.29 3.38 17.55
N TYR A 43 -7.23 3.26 16.76
CA TYR A 43 -6.93 2.01 16.05
C TYR A 43 -6.62 0.85 17.01
N THR A 44 -5.92 1.10 18.13
CA THR A 44 -5.65 0.05 19.12
C THR A 44 -6.88 -0.34 19.96
N GLN A 45 -7.86 0.55 20.13
CA GLN A 45 -9.14 0.25 20.78
C GLN A 45 -10.08 -0.58 19.88
N GLU A 46 -10.02 -0.42 18.56
CA GLU A 46 -10.81 -1.22 17.60
C GLU A 46 -10.23 -2.63 17.36
N ILE A 47 -8.92 -2.82 17.62
CA ILE A 47 -8.20 -4.10 17.43
C ILE A 47 -8.11 -4.87 18.75
N THR A 48 -9.24 -5.14 19.43
CA THR A 48 -9.24 -6.08 20.57
C THR A 48 -9.55 -7.51 20.14
N ASP A 49 -10.12 -7.70 18.95
CA ASP A 49 -10.56 -9.01 18.48
C ASP A 49 -9.89 -9.34 17.14
N ILE A 50 -9.18 -10.47 17.07
CA ILE A 50 -8.52 -10.94 15.84
C ILE A 50 -9.56 -11.08 14.72
N THR A 51 -10.81 -11.38 15.09
CA THR A 51 -11.93 -11.51 14.17
C THR A 51 -12.38 -10.17 13.57
N SER A 52 -12.43 -9.08 14.34
CA SER A 52 -12.79 -7.75 13.83
C SER A 52 -11.71 -7.22 12.89
N ALA A 53 -10.44 -7.38 13.27
CA ALA A 53 -9.30 -7.01 12.43
C ALA A 53 -9.32 -7.74 11.08
N LEU A 54 -9.64 -9.04 11.06
CA LEU A 54 -9.76 -9.82 9.83
C LEU A 54 -10.92 -9.37 8.93
N VAL A 55 -12.08 -9.00 9.51
CA VAL A 55 -13.23 -8.50 8.76
C VAL A 55 -12.91 -7.18 8.08
N ASP A 56 -12.24 -6.26 8.78
CA ASP A 56 -11.83 -4.97 8.22
C ASP A 56 -10.76 -5.13 7.15
N LEU A 57 -9.80 -6.02 7.36
CA LEU A 57 -8.76 -6.33 6.39
C LEU A 57 -9.40 -6.90 5.11
N LYS A 58 -10.39 -7.80 5.26
CA LYS A 58 -11.19 -8.32 4.15
C LYS A 58 -11.99 -7.23 3.43
N TRP A 59 -12.57 -6.26 4.16
CA TRP A 59 -13.33 -5.15 3.59
C TRP A 59 -12.45 -4.13 2.85
N LYS A 60 -11.27 -3.83 3.39
CA LYS A 60 -10.25 -2.98 2.76
C LYS A 60 -9.72 -3.62 1.49
N ASN A 61 -9.45 -4.93 1.51
CA ASN A 61 -8.92 -5.66 0.35
C ASN A 61 -9.99 -6.19 -0.62
N ARG A 62 -11.27 -5.84 -0.45
CA ARG A 62 -12.38 -6.33 -1.28
C ARG A 62 -12.17 -6.16 -2.78
N ARG A 63 -11.55 -5.03 -3.18
CA ARG A 63 -11.31 -4.68 -4.58
C ARG A 63 -10.21 -5.52 -5.22
N GLN A 64 -9.34 -6.13 -4.41
CA GLN A 64 -8.28 -6.99 -4.90
C GLN A 64 -8.71 -8.47 -4.87
N ILE A 65 -9.42 -8.89 -3.80
CA ILE A 65 -9.77 -10.30 -3.57
C ILE A 65 -10.94 -10.77 -4.46
N TYR A 66 -12.05 -10.02 -4.51
CA TYR A 66 -13.27 -10.51 -5.16
C TYR A 66 -13.19 -10.56 -6.70
N PRO A 67 -12.58 -9.57 -7.39
CA PRO A 67 -12.41 -9.67 -8.84
C PRO A 67 -11.48 -10.82 -9.25
N MET A 68 -10.48 -11.15 -8.43
CA MET A 68 -9.61 -12.30 -8.68
C MET A 68 -10.38 -13.61 -8.53
N ARG A 69 -11.16 -13.76 -7.47
CA ARG A 69 -12.00 -14.95 -7.26
C ARG A 69 -13.00 -15.17 -8.39
N PHE A 70 -13.69 -14.11 -8.83
CA PHE A 70 -14.62 -14.22 -9.95
C PHE A 70 -13.91 -14.63 -11.25
N LYS A 71 -12.73 -14.07 -11.51
CA LYS A 71 -11.90 -14.48 -12.66
C LYS A 71 -11.47 -15.93 -12.56
N GLU A 72 -11.04 -16.39 -11.39
CA GLU A 72 -10.67 -17.80 -11.15
C GLU A 72 -11.84 -18.75 -11.41
N GLU A 73 -13.05 -18.43 -10.95
CA GLU A 73 -14.25 -19.24 -11.17
C GLU A 73 -14.59 -19.32 -12.67
N VAL A 74 -14.56 -18.19 -13.39
CA VAL A 74 -14.82 -18.15 -14.85
C VAL A 74 -13.74 -18.92 -15.61
N TYR A 75 -12.46 -18.68 -15.33
CA TYR A 75 -11.37 -19.38 -16.01
C TYR A 75 -11.38 -20.88 -15.68
N GLY A 76 -11.69 -21.27 -14.44
CA GLY A 76 -11.81 -22.66 -14.04
C GLY A 76 -12.95 -23.39 -14.77
N ALA A 77 -14.11 -22.75 -14.92
CA ALA A 77 -15.24 -23.30 -15.67
C ALA A 77 -14.88 -23.52 -17.15
N VAL A 78 -14.27 -22.52 -17.81
CA VAL A 78 -13.83 -22.62 -19.21
C VAL A 78 -12.77 -23.72 -19.37
N LEU A 79 -11.81 -23.80 -18.46
CA LEU A 79 -10.77 -24.83 -18.52
C LEU A 79 -11.35 -26.23 -18.35
N SER A 80 -12.34 -26.39 -17.46
CA SER A 80 -13.04 -27.65 -17.25
C SER A 80 -13.75 -28.12 -18.52
N GLU A 81 -14.43 -27.20 -19.22
CA GLU A 81 -15.10 -27.50 -20.48
C GLU A 81 -14.12 -27.87 -21.60
N ILE A 82 -12.98 -27.17 -21.70
CA ILE A 82 -11.91 -27.50 -22.66
C ILE A 82 -11.31 -28.89 -22.37
N ILE A 83 -11.05 -29.21 -21.11
CA ILE A 83 -10.51 -30.52 -20.71
C ILE A 83 -11.52 -31.64 -20.99
N ALA A 84 -12.82 -31.37 -20.79
CA ALA A 84 -13.88 -32.32 -21.12
C ALA A 84 -13.98 -32.57 -22.64
N GLY A 85 -13.82 -31.52 -23.45
CA GLY A 85 -13.82 -31.64 -24.92
C GLY A 85 -12.55 -32.29 -25.49
N GLN A 86 -11.38 -32.07 -24.87
CA GLN A 86 -10.08 -32.53 -25.36
C GLN A 86 -9.20 -33.06 -24.21
N PRO A 87 -9.40 -34.32 -23.76
CA PRO A 87 -8.72 -34.86 -22.59
C PRO A 87 -7.20 -35.02 -22.77
N HIS A 88 -6.72 -35.12 -24.02
CA HIS A 88 -5.29 -35.24 -24.33
C HIS A 88 -4.50 -33.97 -23.99
N LEU A 89 -5.13 -32.79 -23.95
CA LEU A 89 -4.48 -31.54 -23.59
C LEU A 89 -4.36 -31.33 -22.08
N LYS A 90 -5.07 -32.13 -21.27
CA LYS A 90 -5.13 -31.97 -19.82
C LYS A 90 -3.75 -31.88 -19.19
N GLN A 91 -2.85 -32.80 -19.53
CA GLN A 91 -1.53 -32.88 -18.91
C GLN A 91 -0.64 -31.68 -19.29
N MET A 92 -0.74 -31.20 -20.54
CA MET A 92 -0.04 -30.00 -21.01
C MET A 92 -0.56 -28.73 -20.35
N ILE A 93 -1.88 -28.62 -20.17
CA ILE A 93 -2.51 -27.49 -19.51
C ILE A 93 -2.09 -27.43 -18.04
N ILE A 94 -2.14 -28.57 -17.33
CA ILE A 94 -1.74 -28.67 -15.92
C ILE A 94 -0.26 -28.32 -15.76
N SER A 95 0.64 -28.89 -16.58
CA SER A 95 2.08 -28.61 -16.46
C SER A 95 2.41 -27.14 -16.71
N ARG A 96 1.72 -26.50 -17.65
CA ARG A 96 1.88 -25.06 -17.92
C ARG A 96 1.35 -24.19 -16.77
N LEU A 97 0.20 -24.55 -16.20
CA LEU A 97 -0.34 -23.86 -15.02
C LEU A 97 0.59 -24.00 -13.82
N GLU A 98 1.12 -25.19 -13.59
CA GLU A 98 2.08 -25.46 -12.52
C GLU A 98 3.35 -24.63 -12.68
N ALA A 99 3.94 -24.58 -13.89
CA ALA A 99 5.10 -23.75 -14.16
C ALA A 99 4.83 -22.26 -13.87
N LYS A 100 3.68 -21.73 -14.28
CA LYS A 100 3.29 -20.35 -14.02
C LYS A 100 3.00 -20.07 -12.55
N TYR A 101 2.40 -21.01 -11.85
CA TYR A 101 2.21 -20.90 -10.41
C TYR A 101 3.55 -20.84 -9.66
N GLN A 102 4.52 -21.68 -10.04
CA GLN A 102 5.86 -21.64 -9.44
C GLN A 102 6.57 -20.31 -9.71
N GLU A 103 6.45 -19.74 -10.91
CA GLU A 103 7.00 -18.42 -11.25
C GLU A 103 6.45 -17.33 -10.31
N ILE A 104 5.12 -17.24 -10.18
CA ILE A 104 4.47 -16.26 -9.28
C ILE A 104 4.94 -16.47 -7.84
N LYS A 105 4.95 -17.71 -7.36
CA LYS A 105 5.42 -18.06 -6.01
C LYS A 105 6.87 -17.62 -5.77
N THR A 106 7.75 -17.79 -6.75
CA THR A 106 9.14 -17.34 -6.63
C THR A 106 9.26 -15.82 -6.60
N CYS A 107 8.48 -15.09 -7.41
CA CYS A 107 8.45 -13.63 -7.39
C CYS A 107 7.90 -13.09 -6.07
N GLU A 108 6.84 -13.70 -5.51
CA GLU A 108 6.32 -13.33 -4.20
C GLU A 108 7.35 -13.56 -3.09
N ALA A 109 8.04 -14.71 -3.10
CA ALA A 109 9.09 -15.00 -2.14
C ALA A 109 10.25 -13.99 -2.22
N GLN A 110 10.66 -13.62 -3.44
CA GLN A 110 11.67 -12.57 -3.66
C GLN A 110 11.20 -11.21 -3.15
N THR A 111 9.96 -10.83 -3.46
CA THR A 111 9.38 -9.56 -3.01
C THR A 111 9.32 -9.51 -1.48
N LEU A 112 8.89 -10.61 -0.84
CA LEU A 112 8.86 -10.71 0.62
C LEU A 112 10.27 -10.62 1.21
N SER A 113 11.27 -11.28 0.62
CA SER A 113 12.68 -11.16 1.05
C SER A 113 13.14 -9.70 0.99
N ILE A 114 12.90 -9.03 -0.15
CA ILE A 114 13.27 -7.62 -0.35
C ILE A 114 12.57 -6.73 0.68
N THR A 115 11.27 -6.90 0.88
CA THR A 115 10.53 -6.10 1.87
C THR A 115 11.05 -6.31 3.29
N ARG A 116 11.45 -7.54 3.63
CA ARG A 116 12.04 -7.86 4.93
C ARG A 116 13.42 -7.19 5.09
N GLU A 117 14.28 -7.31 4.08
CA GLU A 117 15.60 -6.67 4.07
C GLU A 117 15.49 -5.14 4.14
N LEU A 118 14.46 -4.55 3.53
CA LEU A 118 14.17 -3.11 3.62
C LEU A 118 13.74 -2.69 5.04
N ILE A 119 12.88 -3.49 5.69
CA ILE A 119 12.46 -3.26 7.09
C ILE A 119 13.65 -3.40 8.04
N GLU A 120 14.50 -4.39 7.82
CA GLU A 120 15.71 -4.66 8.61
C GLU A 120 16.85 -3.66 8.30
N GLY A 121 16.71 -2.81 7.27
CA GLY A 121 17.72 -1.83 6.86
C GLY A 121 18.98 -2.45 6.24
N THR A 122 18.94 -3.74 5.91
CA THR A 122 20.05 -4.52 5.36
C THR A 122 20.02 -4.61 3.83
N TYR A 123 18.93 -4.15 3.21
CA TYR A 123 18.75 -4.18 1.77
C TYR A 123 19.79 -3.30 1.06
N LYS A 124 20.66 -3.94 0.27
CA LYS A 124 21.58 -3.24 -0.64
C LYS A 124 20.99 -3.32 -2.03
N THR A 125 20.57 -2.19 -2.57
CA THR A 125 20.15 -2.10 -3.97
C THR A 125 21.30 -2.59 -4.85
N PRO A 126 21.11 -3.64 -5.66
CA PRO A 126 22.15 -4.11 -6.58
C PRO A 126 22.32 -3.08 -7.68
N ASN A 127 23.29 -2.18 -7.48
CA ASN A 127 23.85 -1.17 -8.39
C ASN A 127 22.86 -0.26 -9.14
N LEU A 128 22.87 1.02 -8.78
CA LEU A 128 22.58 2.13 -9.71
C LEU A 128 23.83 2.41 -10.56
#